data_AF-A0A7C1FX52-F1
#
_entry.id   AF-A0A7C1FX52-F1
#
_cell.length_a   1.000
_cell.length_b   1.000
_cell.length_c   1.000
_cell.angle_alpha   90.00
_cell.angle_beta   90.00
_cell.angle_gamma   90.00
#
_symmetry.space_group_name_H-M   'P 1'
#
loop_
_entity.id
_entity.type
_entity.pdbx_description
1 polymer ?
#
loop_
_entity_poly.entity_id
_entity_poly.type
_entity_poly.pdbx_seq_one_letter_code
_entity_poly.pdbx_strand_id
1 'polypeptide(L)'
;MSSAQGQQGRRPLRLVALSGFIAALGLLDLARMLQALMQSDFLIALRLSISPFLLAWVNGVWALVLLGCALGLWWRRPWARRATAIAVPLHALTFLGLQLAFARSDFARQALPAALLEAGVTILAVWVLLSLPGTKRAFATTDKP
;
A
#
# COMPACT_ATOMS: atom_id res chain seq x y z
N MET A 1 -32.12 -35.36 3.71
CA MET A 1 -32.30 -33.91 3.97
C MET A 1 -31.24 -33.46 4.95
N SER A 2 -30.57 -32.33 4.69
CA SER A 2 -29.75 -31.54 5.63
C SER A 2 -28.29 -31.97 5.94
N SER A 3 -27.36 -31.72 5.01
CA SER A 3 -25.92 -31.62 5.35
C SER A 3 -25.09 -30.71 4.42
N ALA A 4 -25.73 -29.78 3.69
CA ALA A 4 -25.06 -28.98 2.65
C ALA A 4 -25.20 -27.46 2.83
N GLN A 5 -25.18 -26.93 4.06
CA GLN A 5 -25.31 -25.48 4.32
C GLN A 5 -24.29 -24.87 5.30
N GLY A 6 -23.12 -25.49 5.48
CA GLY A 6 -22.13 -25.05 6.48
C GLY A 6 -20.91 -24.25 5.97
N GLN A 7 -20.70 -24.10 4.66
CA GLN A 7 -19.44 -23.53 4.12
C GLN A 7 -19.59 -22.21 3.33
N GLN A 8 -20.72 -21.51 3.47
CA GLN A 8 -20.88 -20.16 2.95
C GLN A 8 -20.63 -19.14 4.07
N GLY A 9 -19.51 -18.40 4.01
CA GLY A 9 -19.44 -17.13 4.74
C GLY A 9 -18.06 -16.68 5.23
N ARG A 10 -17.07 -17.58 5.38
CA ARG A 10 -15.73 -17.14 5.83
C ARG A 10 -14.97 -16.53 4.67
N ARG A 11 -14.78 -15.21 4.72
CA ARG A 11 -13.86 -14.51 3.80
C ARG A 11 -12.50 -15.21 3.92
N PRO A 12 -11.86 -15.57 2.80
CA PRO A 12 -10.59 -16.27 2.87
C PRO A 12 -9.63 -15.38 3.63
N LEU A 13 -9.06 -15.92 4.72
CA LEU A 13 -8.23 -15.17 5.67
C LEU A 13 -7.13 -14.37 4.98
N ARG A 14 -6.68 -14.86 3.81
CA ARG A 14 -5.69 -14.24 2.93
C ARG A 14 -6.16 -12.94 2.28
N LEU A 15 -7.42 -12.83 1.85
CA LEU A 15 -7.97 -11.57 1.35
C LEU A 15 -8.12 -10.54 2.47
N VAL A 16 -8.49 -11.00 3.67
CA VAL A 16 -8.56 -10.14 4.86
C VAL A 16 -7.15 -9.65 5.22
N ALA A 17 -6.16 -10.53 5.23
CA ALA A 17 -4.77 -10.19 5.49
C ALA A 17 -4.20 -9.24 4.43
N LEU A 18 -4.44 -9.49 3.14
CA LEU A 18 -3.99 -8.62 2.05
C LEU A 18 -4.67 -7.25 2.13
N SER A 19 -6.00 -7.22 2.29
CA SER A 19 -6.75 -5.98 2.44
C SER A 19 -6.29 -5.19 3.66
N GLY A 20 -6.04 -5.86 4.79
CA GLY A 20 -5.53 -5.24 6.01
C GLY A 20 -4.12 -4.69 5.82
N PHE A 21 -3.24 -5.44 5.15
CA PHE A 21 -1.89 -5.00 4.83
C PHE A 21 -1.87 -3.77 3.93
N ILE A 22 -2.62 -3.78 2.83
CA ILE A 22 -2.74 -2.62 1.93
C ILE A 22 -3.38 -1.43 2.65
N ALA A 23 -4.39 -1.66 3.50
CA ALA A 23 -4.99 -0.60 4.31
C ALA A 23 -3.98 0.01 5.30
N ALA A 24 -3.16 -0.83 5.96
CA ALA A 24 -2.13 -0.37 6.88
C ALA A 24 -1.08 0.49 6.17
N LEU A 25 -0.67 0.12 4.95
CA LEU A 25 0.21 0.96 4.13
C LEU A 25 -0.43 2.32 3.79
N GLY A 26 -1.69 2.32 3.36
CA GLY A 26 -2.41 3.57 3.09
C GLY A 26 -2.56 4.46 4.33
N LEU A 27 -2.80 3.86 5.51
CA LEU A 27 -2.84 4.59 6.79
C LEU A 27 -1.46 5.13 7.19
N LEU A 28 -0.38 4.39 6.91
CA LEU A 28 0.98 4.86 7.16
C LEU A 28 1.30 6.09 6.29
N ASP A 29 0.94 6.08 5.01
CA ASP A 29 1.11 7.25 4.15
C ASP A 29 0.22 8.42 4.60
N LEU A 30 -0.99 8.15 5.08
CA LEU A 30 -1.83 9.20 5.66
C LEU A 30 -1.18 9.81 6.91
N ALA A 31 -0.58 9.00 7.78
CA ALA A 31 0.19 9.48 8.92
C ALA A 31 1.41 10.31 8.49
N ARG A 32 2.14 9.86 7.46
CA ARG A 32 3.26 10.61 6.86
C ARG A 32 2.82 11.95 6.28
N MET A 33 1.66 11.99 5.62
CA MET A 33 1.04 13.24 5.14
C MET A 33 0.76 14.20 6.30
N LEU A 34 0.10 13.70 7.36
CA LEU A 34 -0.21 14.52 8.54
C LEU A 34 1.05 15.04 9.21
N GLN A 35 2.09 14.21 9.35
CA GLN A 35 3.39 14.64 9.88
C GLN A 35 4.01 15.76 9.02
N ALA A 36 3.99 15.62 7.70
CA ALA A 36 4.50 16.64 6.79
C ALA A 36 3.75 17.97 6.91
N LEU A 37 2.43 17.94 7.16
CA LEU A 37 1.62 19.13 7.40
C LEU A 37 1.88 19.74 8.79
N MET A 38 1.91 18.92 9.84
CA MET A 38 2.13 19.40 11.22
C MET A 38 3.54 19.94 11.45
N GLN A 39 4.53 19.41 10.74
CA GLN A 39 5.92 19.86 10.82
C GLN A 39 6.28 20.86 9.71
N SER A 40 5.29 21.35 8.95
CA SER A 40 5.53 22.23 7.81
C SER A 40 6.31 23.49 8.19
N ASP A 41 5.96 24.13 9.31
CA ASP A 41 6.66 25.32 9.81
C ASP A 41 8.11 25.04 10.21
N PHE A 42 8.38 23.88 10.85
CA PHE A 42 9.72 23.47 11.26
C PHE A 42 10.60 23.10 10.05
N LEU A 43 10.02 22.45 9.04
CA LEU A 43 10.70 22.04 7.81
C LEU A 43 11.03 23.26 6.91
N ILE A 44 10.14 24.25 6.86
CA ILE A 44 10.37 25.53 6.18
C ILE A 44 11.49 26.31 6.88
N ALA A 45 11.50 26.34 8.22
CA ALA A 45 12.55 27.00 9.01
C ALA A 45 13.93 26.36 8.80
N LEU A 46 14.00 25.04 8.58
CA LEU A 46 15.25 24.31 8.33
C LEU A 46 15.84 24.49 6.93
N ARG A 47 15.22 25.27 6.03
CA ARG A 47 15.58 25.39 4.60
C ARG A 47 15.80 24.03 3.94
N LEU A 48 15.04 23.02 4.34
CA LEU A 48 15.04 21.74 3.63
C LEU A 48 14.64 21.99 2.18
N SER A 49 15.34 21.34 1.24
CA SER A 49 15.14 21.59 -0.20
C SER A 49 13.79 21.07 -0.74
N ILE A 50 12.89 20.61 0.13
CA ILE A 50 11.64 19.97 -0.22
C ILE A 50 10.50 20.78 0.34
N SER A 51 9.54 21.11 -0.52
CA SER A 51 8.27 21.65 -0.05
C SER A 51 7.54 20.57 0.76
N PRO A 52 7.27 20.78 2.06
CA PRO A 52 6.49 19.84 2.88
C PRO A 52 5.11 19.60 2.26
N PHE A 53 4.60 20.57 1.50
CA PHE A 53 3.37 20.44 0.73
C PHE A 53 3.45 19.36 -0.35
N LEU A 54 4.58 19.24 -1.06
CA LEU A 54 4.76 18.19 -2.07
C LEU A 54 4.76 16.80 -1.43
N LEU A 55 5.44 16.64 -0.30
CA LEU A 55 5.45 15.37 0.45
C LEU A 55 4.07 15.03 0.99
N ALA A 56 3.38 15.99 1.60
CA ALA A 56 2.00 15.81 2.04
C ALA A 56 1.12 15.37 0.87
N TRP A 57 1.28 16.01 -0.30
CA TRP A 57 0.44 15.70 -1.44
C TRP A 57 0.71 14.31 -2.01
N VAL A 58 1.97 13.95 -2.22
CA VAL A 58 2.33 12.62 -2.74
C VAL A 58 1.87 11.51 -1.78
N ASN A 59 2.12 11.66 -0.48
CA ASN A 59 1.66 10.70 0.52
C ASN A 59 0.12 10.62 0.57
N GLY A 60 -0.57 11.76 0.49
CA GLY A 60 -2.04 11.82 0.45
C GLY A 60 -2.65 11.10 -0.75
N VAL A 61 -2.11 11.32 -1.96
CA VAL A 61 -2.55 10.63 -3.17
C VAL A 61 -2.38 9.12 -3.03
N TRP A 62 -1.21 8.67 -2.54
CA TRP A 62 -0.95 7.25 -2.35
C TRP A 62 -1.81 6.61 -1.26
N ALA A 63 -2.06 7.32 -0.16
CA ALA A 63 -2.99 6.88 0.86
C ALA A 63 -4.39 6.60 0.27
N LEU A 64 -4.91 7.51 -0.55
CA LEU A 64 -6.21 7.33 -1.21
C LEU A 64 -6.21 6.15 -2.19
N VAL A 65 -5.17 6.02 -3.01
CA VAL A 65 -5.04 4.92 -3.98
C VAL A 65 -4.97 3.56 -3.27
N LEU A 66 -4.15 3.45 -2.22
CA LEU A 66 -3.99 2.22 -1.46
C LEU A 66 -5.26 1.86 -0.67
N LEU A 67 -5.89 2.83 0.00
CA LEU A 67 -7.16 2.61 0.69
C LEU A 67 -8.28 2.21 -0.30
N GLY A 68 -8.33 2.81 -1.48
CA GLY A 68 -9.23 2.41 -2.56
C GLY A 68 -8.99 0.97 -3.02
N CYS A 69 -7.72 0.56 -3.17
CA CYS A 69 -7.35 -0.83 -3.47
C CYS A 69 -7.76 -1.79 -2.34
N ALA A 70 -7.53 -1.42 -1.08
CA ALA A 70 -7.93 -2.20 0.09
C ALA A 70 -9.44 -2.40 0.15
N LEU A 71 -10.23 -1.33 -0.04
CA LEU A 71 -11.69 -1.40 -0.11
C LEU A 71 -12.16 -2.27 -1.28
N GLY A 72 -11.53 -2.12 -2.44
CA GLY A 72 -11.80 -2.95 -3.61
C GLY A 72 -11.55 -4.44 -3.32
N LEU A 73 -10.46 -4.78 -2.62
CA LEU A 73 -10.13 -6.14 -2.21
C LEU A 73 -11.12 -6.66 -1.15
N TRP A 74 -11.50 -5.82 -0.19
CA TRP A 74 -12.48 -6.13 0.85
C TRP A 74 -13.85 -6.49 0.28
N TRP A 75 -14.28 -5.75 -0.75
CA TRP A 75 -15.52 -6.00 -1.49
C TRP A 75 -15.37 -6.99 -2.66
N ARG A 76 -14.18 -7.61 -2.82
CA ARG A 76 -13.89 -8.57 -3.90
C ARG A 76 -14.20 -8.03 -5.30
N ARG A 77 -13.97 -6.75 -5.54
CA ARG A 77 -14.15 -6.16 -6.86
C ARG A 77 -13.13 -6.74 -7.85
N PRO A 78 -13.54 -7.10 -9.09
CA PRO A 78 -12.67 -7.77 -10.05
C PRO A 78 -11.46 -6.91 -10.47
N TRP A 79 -11.62 -5.58 -10.46
CA TRP A 79 -10.54 -4.64 -10.76
C TRP A 79 -9.49 -4.53 -9.65
N ALA A 80 -9.86 -4.83 -8.39
CA ALA A 80 -9.01 -4.55 -7.23
C ALA A 80 -7.70 -5.34 -7.23
N ARG A 81 -7.74 -6.58 -7.75
CA ARG A 81 -6.54 -7.42 -7.89
C ARG A 81 -5.55 -6.79 -8.88
N ARG A 82 -6.01 -6.34 -10.04
CA ARG A 82 -5.15 -5.69 -11.05
C ARG A 82 -4.65 -4.34 -10.56
N ALA A 83 -5.53 -3.54 -9.95
CA ALA A 83 -5.15 -2.25 -9.38
C ALA A 83 -4.08 -2.40 -8.30
N THR A 84 -4.23 -3.32 -7.36
CA THR A 84 -3.23 -3.56 -6.29
C THR A 84 -1.90 -4.03 -6.87
N ALA A 85 -1.92 -4.90 -7.89
CA ALA A 85 -0.71 -5.40 -8.54
C ALA A 85 0.11 -4.30 -9.26
N ILE A 86 -0.55 -3.23 -9.71
CA ILE A 86 0.09 -2.09 -10.39
C ILE A 86 0.45 -0.99 -9.40
N ALA A 87 -0.47 -0.68 -8.48
CA ALA A 87 -0.33 0.40 -7.51
C ALA A 87 0.83 0.16 -6.55
N VAL A 88 1.02 -1.07 -6.06
CA VAL A 88 2.07 -1.37 -5.08
C VAL A 88 3.49 -1.19 -5.63
N PRO A 89 3.85 -1.75 -6.80
CA PRO A 89 5.16 -1.48 -7.40
C PRO A 89 5.39 0.02 -7.69
N LEU A 90 4.36 0.71 -8.18
CA LEU A 90 4.47 2.13 -8.50
C LEU A 90 4.61 3.00 -7.23
N HIS A 91 3.92 2.63 -6.15
CA HIS A 91 4.09 3.21 -4.82
C HIS A 91 5.51 3.02 -4.31
N ALA A 92 6.04 1.80 -4.35
CA ALA A 92 7.40 1.49 -3.93
C ALA A 92 8.45 2.25 -4.74
N LEU A 93 8.29 2.36 -6.06
CA LEU A 93 9.16 3.15 -6.93
C LEU A 93 9.11 4.64 -6.59
N THR A 94 7.91 5.18 -6.34
CA THR A 94 7.75 6.59 -5.96
C THR A 94 8.42 6.86 -4.61
N PHE A 95 8.22 5.97 -3.63
CA PHE A 95 8.84 6.06 -2.32
C PHE A 95 10.37 6.03 -2.42
N LEU A 96 10.95 5.09 -3.17
CA LEU A 96 12.40 5.02 -3.40
C LEU A 96 12.91 6.24 -4.17
N GLY A 97 12.16 6.73 -5.17
CA GLY A 97 12.51 7.92 -5.93
C GLY A 97 12.60 9.17 -5.05
N LEU A 98 11.65 9.35 -4.14
CA LEU A 98 11.70 10.42 -3.14
C LEU A 98 12.91 10.25 -2.22
N GLN A 99 13.13 9.05 -1.67
CA GLN A 99 14.27 8.79 -0.80
C GLN A 99 15.61 9.07 -1.50
N LEU A 100 15.77 8.68 -2.77
CA LEU A 100 16.98 8.92 -3.56
C LEU A 100 17.17 10.39 -3.93
N ALA A 101 16.12 11.08 -4.37
CA ALA A 101 16.16 12.50 -4.71
C ALA A 101 16.59 13.36 -3.51
N PHE A 102 16.27 12.88 -2.30
CA PHE A 102 16.47 13.63 -1.07
C PHE A 102 17.57 13.06 -0.16
N ALA A 103 18.27 12.01 -0.59
CA ALA A 103 19.42 11.44 0.11
C ALA A 103 20.71 12.30 0.03
N ARG A 104 20.58 13.63 0.01
CA ARG A 104 21.72 14.56 -0.12
C ARG A 104 22.57 14.70 1.15
N SER A 105 22.14 14.20 2.31
CA SER A 105 22.95 14.18 3.54
C SER A 105 23.43 12.78 3.87
N ASP A 106 24.61 12.63 4.46
CA ASP A 106 25.19 11.33 4.85
C ASP A 106 24.28 10.51 5.79
N PHE A 107 23.37 11.18 6.51
CA PHE A 107 22.31 10.54 7.31
C PHE A 107 21.29 9.76 6.46
N ALA A 108 20.95 10.25 5.27
CA ALA A 108 19.95 9.61 4.42
C ALA A 108 20.51 8.39 3.65
N ARG A 109 21.82 8.32 3.44
CA ARG A 109 22.48 7.12 2.89
C ARG A 109 22.37 5.92 3.83
N GLN A 110 22.36 6.15 5.14
CA GLN A 110 22.16 5.10 6.14
C GLN A 110 20.71 4.60 6.19
N ALA A 111 19.74 5.44 5.81
CA ALA A 111 18.32 5.07 5.74
C ALA A 111 17.96 4.34 4.42
N LEU A 112 18.83 4.41 3.41
CA LEU A 112 18.58 3.84 2.07
C LEU A 112 18.42 2.30 2.06
N PRO A 113 19.25 1.52 2.78
CA PRO A 113 19.08 0.07 2.87
C PRO A 113 17.76 -0.32 3.52
N ALA A 114 17.33 0.41 4.55
CA ALA A 114 16.05 0.18 5.22
C ALA A 114 14.88 0.47 4.27
N ALA A 115 14.94 1.55 3.50
CA ALA A 115 13.93 1.88 2.50
C ALA A 115 13.84 0.85 1.37
N LEU A 116 14.98 0.33 0.90
CA LEU A 116 15.03 -0.76 -0.08
C LEU A 116 14.44 -2.06 0.48
N LEU A 117 14.72 -2.37 1.74
CA LEU A 117 14.15 -3.53 2.42
C LEU A 117 12.63 -3.38 2.57
N GLU A 118 12.15 -2.21 3.01
CA GLU A 118 10.71 -1.90 3.13
C GLU A 118 10.00 -2.07 1.77
N ALA A 119 10.56 -1.49 0.71
CA ALA A 119 10.04 -1.60 -0.64
C ALA A 119 10.03 -3.06 -1.14
N GLY A 120 11.15 -3.78 -0.97
CA GLY A 120 11.30 -5.17 -1.40
C GLY A 120 10.35 -6.11 -0.68
N VAL A 121 10.24 -5.99 0.65
CA VAL A 121 9.31 -6.78 1.47
C VAL A 121 7.86 -6.48 1.10
N THR A 122 7.52 -5.21 0.87
CA THR A 122 6.16 -4.81 0.48
C THR A 122 5.77 -5.41 -0.87
N ILE A 123 6.63 -5.28 -1.88
CA ILE A 123 6.39 -5.88 -3.20
C ILE A 123 6.28 -7.40 -3.09
N LEU A 124 7.23 -8.05 -2.41
CA LEU A 124 7.26 -9.50 -2.27
C LEU A 124 6.00 -10.02 -1.55
N ALA A 125 5.61 -9.39 -0.44
CA ALA A 125 4.42 -9.75 0.31
C ALA A 125 3.17 -9.66 -0.57
N VAL A 126 2.99 -8.54 -1.29
CA VAL A 126 1.84 -8.36 -2.18
C VAL A 126 1.85 -9.39 -3.31
N TRP A 127 3.01 -9.62 -3.92
CA TRP A 127 3.15 -10.57 -5.03
C TRP A 127 2.85 -12.02 -4.59
N VAL A 128 3.39 -12.45 -3.44
CA VAL A 128 3.12 -13.76 -2.86
C VAL A 128 1.64 -13.91 -2.53
N LEU A 129 1.02 -12.93 -1.86
CA LEU A 129 -0.39 -12.98 -1.51
C LEU A 129 -1.31 -12.96 -2.76
N LEU A 130 -0.93 -12.27 -3.83
CA LEU A 130 -1.68 -12.25 -5.10
C LEU A 130 -1.51 -13.52 -5.95
N SER A 131 -0.32 -14.14 -5.93
CA SER A 131 0.01 -15.28 -6.80
C SER A 131 -0.49 -16.62 -6.25
N LEU A 132 -0.80 -16.69 -4.96
CA LEU A 132 -1.33 -17.89 -4.32
C LEU A 132 -2.71 -18.30 -4.90
N PRO A 133 -2.96 -19.61 -5.13
CA PRO A 133 -4.18 -20.09 -5.81
C PRO A 133 -5.50 -19.77 -5.07
N GLY A 134 -5.45 -19.47 -3.76
CA GLY A 134 -6.61 -19.12 -2.95
C GLY A 134 -7.24 -17.76 -3.29
N THR A 135 -6.44 -16.76 -3.70
CA THR A 135 -6.97 -15.46 -4.14
C THR A 135 -7.54 -15.55 -5.55
N LYS A 136 -6.92 -16.31 -6.45
CA LYS A 136 -7.47 -16.58 -7.80
C LYS A 136 -8.86 -17.22 -7.74
N ARG A 137 -9.06 -18.20 -6.85
CA ARG A 137 -10.36 -18.88 -6.67
C ARG A 137 -11.45 -17.98 -6.10
N ALA A 138 -11.10 -17.06 -5.20
CA ALA A 138 -12.07 -16.16 -4.55
C ALA A 138 -12.65 -15.10 -5.49
N PHE A 139 -11.92 -14.74 -6.55
CA PHE A 139 -12.43 -13.87 -7.62
C PHE A 139 -13.12 -14.67 -8.74
N ALA A 140 -12.71 -15.92 -8.98
CA ALA A 140 -13.35 -16.79 -9.98
C ALA A 140 -14.79 -17.20 -9.62
N THR A 141 -15.15 -17.26 -8.32
CA THR A 141 -16.52 -17.57 -7.90
C THR A 141 -17.52 -16.43 -8.13
N THR A 142 -17.05 -15.21 -8.38
CA THR A 142 -17.89 -14.03 -8.66
C THR A 142 -18.16 -13.84 -10.15
N ASP A 143 -17.52 -14.65 -11.00
CA ASP A 143 -17.57 -14.58 -12.46
C ASP A 143 -18.39 -15.74 -13.07
N LYS A 144 -19.35 -16.26 -12.29
CA LYS A 144 -20.41 -17.12 -12.85
C LYS A 144 -21.61 -16.20 -13.16
N PRO A 145 -22.01 -16.06 -14.45
CA PRO A 145 -23.25 -15.40 -14.80
C PRO A 145 -24.46 -16.14 -14.22
#